data_AF-A0ABD0QEI7-F1
#
_entry.id   AF-A0ABD0QEI7-F1
#
_cell.length_a   1.000
_cell.length_b   1.000
_cell.length_c   1.000
_cell.angle_alpha   90.00
_cell.angle_beta   90.00
_cell.angle_gamma   90.00
#
_symmetry.space_group_name_H-M   'P 1'
#
loop_
_entity.id
_entity.type
_entity.pdbx_description
1 polymer ?
#
loop_
_entity_poly.entity_id
_entity_poly.type
_entity_poly.pdbx_seq_one_letter_code
_entity_poly.pdbx_strand_id
1 'polypeptide(L)'
;ALYSSLPRKIEVRGDDWHALRREDWMGVSSLVLFMNSLEFCNAVVQVAHPLVRCQLLDYLHNGFLVPVMGPALHKSSVDEMIASTAYLDLFVRSITETSLLKTFLRFILLHRHDNDTILDTLLTRISSNSR
;
A
#
# COMPACT_ATOMS: atom_id res chain seq x y z
N ALA A 1 -9.24 -11.09 2.21
CA ALA A 1 -8.90 -11.44 3.61
C ALA A 1 -7.47 -11.08 4.04
N LEU A 2 -6.51 -10.84 3.11
CA LEU A 2 -5.11 -10.54 3.48
C LEU A 2 -4.89 -9.16 4.10
N TYR A 3 -5.45 -8.09 3.52
CA TYR A 3 -5.29 -6.75 4.08
C TYR A 3 -6.03 -6.58 5.42
N SER A 4 -7.21 -7.19 5.54
CA SER A 4 -8.04 -7.11 6.75
C SER A 4 -7.41 -7.75 7.99
N SER A 5 -6.39 -8.61 7.82
CA SER A 5 -5.64 -9.23 8.92
C SER A 5 -4.38 -8.46 9.30
N LEU A 6 -4.07 -7.36 8.61
CA LEU A 6 -2.94 -6.50 8.97
C LEU A 6 -3.25 -5.74 10.26
N PRO A 7 -2.24 -5.51 11.12
CA PRO A 7 -2.39 -4.65 12.28
C PRO A 7 -2.93 -3.28 11.89
N ARG A 8 -3.91 -2.79 12.65
CA ARG A 8 -4.50 -1.47 12.45
C ARG A 8 -3.75 -0.34 13.13
N LYS A 9 -2.76 -0.70 13.95
CA LYS A 9 -1.88 0.19 14.68
C LYS A 9 -0.46 -0.35 14.56
N ILE A 10 0.49 0.54 14.35
CA ILE A 10 1.91 0.21 14.34
C ILE A 10 2.54 0.80 15.59
N GLU A 11 3.35 0.01 16.29
CA GLU A 11 4.13 0.50 17.42
C GLU A 11 5.31 1.32 16.91
N VAL A 12 5.32 2.61 17.25
CA VAL A 12 6.39 3.54 16.90
C VAL A 12 7.53 3.36 17.90
N ARG A 13 8.73 3.03 17.43
CA ARG A 13 9.89 2.68 18.28
C ARG A 13 10.77 3.86 18.69
N GLY A 14 10.37 5.10 18.37
CA GLY A 14 11.10 6.34 18.71
C GLY A 14 10.96 7.41 17.64
N ASP A 15 11.58 8.57 17.87
CA ASP A 15 11.43 9.76 17.03
C ASP A 15 12.02 9.62 15.62
N ASP A 16 13.02 8.75 15.42
CA ASP A 16 13.66 8.49 14.12
C ASP A 16 12.93 7.41 13.28
N TRP A 17 11.79 6.91 13.76
CA TRP A 17 11.04 5.87 13.06
C TRP A 17 10.10 6.50 12.02
N HIS A 18 10.53 6.49 10.76
CA HIS A 18 9.81 7.13 9.66
C HIS A 18 9.25 6.16 8.61
N ALA A 19 9.64 4.89 8.65
CA ALA A 19 9.21 3.89 7.69
C ALA A 19 9.33 2.47 8.26
N LEU A 20 8.42 1.57 7.85
CA LEU A 20 8.53 0.15 8.14
C LEU A 20 9.75 -0.45 7.44
N ARG A 21 10.73 -0.91 8.25
CA ARG A 21 11.89 -1.67 7.78
C ARG A 21 11.64 -3.17 7.97
N ARG A 22 12.52 -4.00 7.39
CA ARG A 22 12.35 -5.46 7.41
C ARG A 22 12.26 -5.99 8.85
N GLU A 23 13.11 -5.50 9.73
CA GLU A 23 13.13 -5.82 11.16
C GLU A 23 11.83 -5.47 11.91
N ASP A 24 11.02 -4.53 11.40
CA ASP A 24 9.78 -4.11 12.05
C ASP A 24 8.62 -5.07 11.76
N TRP A 25 8.59 -5.68 10.57
CA TRP A 25 7.46 -6.49 10.13
C TRP A 25 7.74 -7.98 10.00
N MET A 26 9.01 -8.43 9.99
CA MET A 26 9.34 -9.85 9.90
C MET A 26 8.75 -10.70 11.04
N GLY A 27 8.51 -10.11 12.21
CA GLY A 27 7.83 -10.77 13.34
C GLY A 27 6.30 -10.78 13.24
N VAL A 28 5.71 -10.08 12.28
CA VAL A 28 4.25 -9.92 12.13
C VAL A 28 3.77 -10.85 11.02
N SER A 29 3.27 -12.03 11.39
CA SER A 29 2.95 -13.10 10.43
C SER A 29 1.97 -12.69 9.32
N SER A 30 0.96 -11.87 9.62
CA SER A 30 0.00 -11.39 8.61
C SER A 30 0.65 -10.44 7.60
N LEU A 31 1.57 -9.60 8.05
CA LEU A 31 2.30 -8.69 7.18
C LEU A 31 3.34 -9.43 6.34
N VAL A 32 4.03 -10.43 6.91
CA VAL A 32 4.89 -11.34 6.13
C VAL A 32 4.11 -12.04 5.02
N LEU A 33 2.94 -12.59 5.33
CA LEU A 33 2.09 -13.24 4.34
C LEU A 33 1.65 -12.29 3.23
N PHE A 34 1.32 -11.05 3.59
CA PHE A 34 0.98 -10.00 2.63
C PHE A 34 2.17 -9.68 1.72
N MET A 35 3.35 -9.45 2.30
CA MET A 35 4.57 -9.13 1.54
C MET A 35 4.96 -10.27 0.59
N ASN A 36 4.84 -11.52 1.02
CA ASN A 36 5.06 -12.69 0.14
C ASN A 36 4.07 -12.71 -1.03
N SER A 37 2.81 -12.30 -0.80
CA SER A 37 1.80 -12.22 -1.87
C SER A 37 2.12 -11.10 -2.86
N LEU A 38 2.64 -9.96 -2.38
CA LEU A 38 3.07 -8.85 -3.23
C LEU A 38 4.35 -9.21 -4.03
N GLU A 39 5.28 -9.93 -3.41
CA GLU A 39 6.47 -10.48 -4.09
C GLU A 39 6.07 -11.49 -5.18
N PHE A 40 5.08 -12.34 -4.90
CA PHE A 40 4.49 -13.22 -5.92
C PHE A 40 3.91 -12.43 -7.10
N CYS A 41 3.19 -11.33 -6.84
CA CYS A 41 2.71 -10.45 -7.91
C CYS A 41 3.86 -9.87 -8.74
N ASN A 42 4.96 -9.42 -8.11
CA ASN A 42 6.16 -8.97 -8.85
C ASN A 42 6.70 -10.10 -9.74
N ALA A 43 6.92 -11.29 -9.19
CA ALA A 43 7.46 -12.42 -9.94
C ALA A 43 6.57 -12.78 -11.15
N VAL A 44 5.25 -12.84 -10.97
CA VAL A 44 4.31 -13.12 -12.07
C VAL A 44 4.35 -12.02 -13.13
N VAL A 45 4.39 -10.75 -12.73
CA VAL A 45 4.51 -9.62 -13.66
C VAL A 45 5.79 -9.69 -14.50
N GLN A 46 6.88 -10.19 -13.91
CA GLN A 46 8.17 -10.33 -14.57
C GLN A 46 8.19 -11.44 -15.62
N VAL A 47 7.63 -12.63 -15.30
CA VAL A 47 7.84 -13.85 -16.13
C VAL A 47 6.62 -14.30 -16.92
N ALA A 48 5.41 -13.85 -16.60
CA ALA A 48 4.20 -14.37 -17.23
C ALA A 48 3.95 -13.81 -18.62
N HIS A 49 3.13 -14.53 -19.39
CA HIS A 49 2.64 -14.07 -20.69
C HIS A 49 1.94 -12.69 -20.55
N PRO A 50 2.11 -11.75 -21.51
CA PRO A 50 1.58 -10.39 -21.39
C PRO A 50 0.09 -10.30 -21.03
N LEU A 51 -0.73 -11.21 -21.55
CA LEU A 51 -2.16 -11.27 -21.22
C LEU A 51 -2.42 -11.53 -19.73
N VAL A 52 -1.71 -12.49 -19.13
CA VAL A 52 -1.82 -12.83 -17.70
C VAL A 52 -1.34 -11.67 -16.84
N ARG A 53 -0.23 -11.02 -17.25
CA ARG A 53 0.28 -9.82 -16.59
C ARG A 53 -0.75 -8.70 -16.58
N CYS A 54 -1.34 -8.37 -17.73
CA CYS A 54 -2.38 -7.33 -17.82
C CYS A 54 -3.55 -7.66 -16.89
N GLN A 55 -4.03 -8.91 -16.93
CA GLN A 55 -5.13 -9.36 -16.09
C GLN A 55 -4.83 -9.25 -14.59
N LEU A 56 -3.62 -9.63 -14.17
CA LEU A 56 -3.18 -9.52 -12.77
C LEU A 56 -3.15 -8.06 -12.31
N LEU A 57 -2.60 -7.15 -13.13
CA LEU A 57 -2.54 -5.72 -12.81
C LEU A 57 -3.93 -5.10 -12.70
N ASP A 58 -4.86 -5.50 -13.58
CA ASP A 58 -6.25 -5.06 -13.54
C ASP A 58 -6.96 -5.59 -12.29
N TYR A 59 -6.76 -6.86 -11.91
CA TYR A 59 -7.30 -7.40 -10.68
C TYR A 59 -6.73 -6.74 -9.43
N LEU A 60 -5.43 -6.43 -9.42
CA LEU A 60 -4.83 -5.72 -8.30
C LEU A 60 -5.40 -4.30 -8.18
N HIS A 61 -5.50 -3.57 -9.28
CA HIS A 61 -6.05 -2.21 -9.28
C HIS A 61 -7.51 -2.20 -8.83
N ASN A 62 -8.36 -2.99 -9.47
CA ASN A 62 -9.81 -2.94 -9.30
C ASN A 62 -10.31 -3.79 -8.13
N GLY A 63 -9.56 -4.80 -7.71
CA GLY A 63 -9.91 -5.71 -6.62
C GLY A 63 -9.25 -5.39 -5.29
N PHE A 64 -8.14 -4.64 -5.29
CA PHE A 64 -7.40 -4.30 -4.06
C PHE A 64 -7.16 -2.80 -3.90
N LEU A 65 -6.47 -2.14 -4.83
CA LEU A 65 -6.07 -0.74 -4.62
C LEU A 65 -7.29 0.17 -4.46
N VAL A 66 -8.22 0.14 -5.41
CA VAL A 66 -9.42 0.98 -5.36
C VAL A 66 -10.35 0.63 -4.20
N PRO A 67 -10.85 -0.62 -4.05
CA PRO A 67 -11.87 -0.92 -3.05
C PRO A 67 -11.33 -1.14 -1.63
N VAL A 68 -10.04 -1.40 -1.45
CA VAL A 68 -9.45 -1.70 -0.13
C VAL A 68 -8.51 -0.58 0.32
N MET A 69 -7.47 -0.27 -0.46
CA MET A 69 -6.50 0.76 -0.07
C MET A 69 -7.11 2.16 -0.10
N GLY A 70 -7.94 2.48 -1.10
CA GLY A 70 -8.60 3.79 -1.21
C GLY A 70 -9.35 4.19 0.07
N PRO A 71 -10.35 3.40 0.52
CA PRO A 71 -11.07 3.66 1.75
C PRO A 71 -10.18 3.66 3.00
N ALA A 72 -9.22 2.74 3.11
CA ALA A 72 -8.28 2.67 4.24
C ALA A 72 -7.37 3.90 4.34
N LEU A 73 -7.19 4.62 3.24
CA LEU A 73 -6.46 5.89 3.21
C LEU A 73 -7.37 7.11 3.43
N HIS A 74 -8.71 7.00 3.45
CA HIS A 74 -9.59 8.16 3.60
C HIS A 74 -10.45 8.15 4.87
N LYS A 75 -10.96 7.00 5.29
CA LYS A 75 -11.98 6.88 6.36
C LYS A 75 -11.47 6.02 7.52
N SER A 76 -10.30 6.37 8.03
CA SER A 76 -9.61 5.61 9.06
C SER A 76 -9.33 6.47 10.29
N SER A 77 -9.43 5.85 11.48
CA SER A 77 -8.93 6.45 12.72
C SER A 77 -7.46 6.85 12.59
N VAL A 78 -6.92 7.72 13.46
CA VAL A 78 -5.52 8.18 13.36
C VAL A 78 -4.54 7.00 13.32
N ASP A 79 -4.71 6.00 14.18
CA ASP A 79 -3.88 4.79 14.20
C ASP A 79 -3.96 4.02 12.87
N GLU A 80 -5.18 3.80 12.36
CA GLU A 80 -5.40 3.10 11.08
C GLU A 80 -4.87 3.87 9.88
N MET A 81 -4.97 5.20 9.93
CA MET A 81 -4.43 6.11 8.93
C MET A 81 -2.91 6.02 8.88
N ILE A 82 -2.24 6.01 10.04
CA ILE A 82 -0.79 5.83 10.12
C ILE A 82 -0.42 4.47 9.56
N ALA A 83 -1.13 3.40 9.99
CA ALA A 83 -0.88 2.05 9.52
C ALA A 83 -1.06 1.91 7.99
N SER A 84 -2.17 2.40 7.43
CA SER A 84 -2.45 2.32 6.00
C SER A 84 -1.47 3.13 5.16
N THR A 85 -1.01 4.28 5.66
CA THR A 85 0.04 5.09 5.02
C THR A 85 1.38 4.35 5.01
N ALA A 86 1.79 3.78 6.15
CA ALA A 86 3.03 3.02 6.26
C ALA A 86 3.01 1.75 5.39
N TYR A 87 1.86 1.09 5.26
CA TYR A 87 1.70 -0.05 4.36
C TYR A 87 1.80 0.36 2.89
N LEU A 88 1.16 1.47 2.49
CA LEU A 88 1.29 1.98 1.12
C LEU A 88 2.75 2.29 0.77
N ASP A 89 3.46 2.98 1.66
CA ASP A 89 4.89 3.25 1.52
C ASP A 89 5.70 1.95 1.38
N LEU A 90 5.51 0.98 2.29
CA LEU A 90 6.18 -0.31 2.24
C LEU A 90 5.92 -1.04 0.92
N PHE A 91 4.67 -1.06 0.44
CA PHE A 91 4.32 -1.72 -0.81
C PHE A 91 5.05 -1.08 -1.98
N VAL A 92 4.96 0.25 -2.12
CA VAL A 92 5.61 0.98 -3.21
C VAL A 92 7.14 0.77 -3.18
N ARG A 93 7.77 0.82 -2.01
CA ARG A 93 9.23 0.57 -1.86
C ARG A 93 9.63 -0.87 -2.15
N SER A 94 8.74 -1.83 -1.97
CA SER A 94 9.01 -3.25 -2.20
C SER A 94 8.84 -3.71 -3.64
N ILE A 95 8.20 -2.90 -4.50
CA ILE A 95 7.94 -3.26 -5.88
C ILE A 95 9.18 -3.04 -6.74
N THR A 96 9.60 -4.09 -7.45
CA THR A 96 10.73 -4.06 -8.39
C THR A 96 10.27 -3.96 -9.84
N GLU A 97 9.07 -4.47 -10.16
CA GLU A 97 8.58 -4.50 -11.53
C GLU A 97 7.90 -3.20 -11.97
N THR A 98 8.36 -2.64 -13.09
CA THR A 98 7.94 -1.32 -13.57
C THR A 98 6.43 -1.24 -13.85
N SER A 99 5.83 -2.27 -14.44
CA SER A 99 4.39 -2.25 -14.73
C SER A 99 3.53 -2.36 -13.47
N LEU A 100 4.01 -3.06 -12.43
CA LEU A 100 3.33 -3.12 -11.14
C LEU A 100 3.43 -1.78 -10.42
N LEU A 101 4.61 -1.15 -10.43
CA LEU A 101 4.82 0.18 -9.85
C LEU A 101 3.93 1.23 -10.55
N LYS A 102 3.84 1.18 -11.88
CA LYS A 102 2.93 2.04 -12.65
C LYS A 102 1.47 1.90 -12.21
N THR A 103 1.02 0.70 -11.86
CA THR A 103 -0.34 0.48 -11.34
C THR A 103 -0.56 1.17 -10.00
N PHE A 104 0.41 1.08 -9.07
CA PHE A 104 0.35 1.80 -7.79
C PHE A 104 0.42 3.33 -7.97
N LEU A 105 1.31 3.82 -8.83
CA LEU A 105 1.41 5.26 -9.11
C LEU A 105 0.15 5.79 -9.78
N ARG A 106 -0.45 5.03 -10.70
CA ARG A 106 -1.74 5.38 -11.32
C ARG A 106 -2.83 5.49 -10.27
N PHE A 107 -2.90 4.56 -9.33
CA PHE A 107 -3.81 4.65 -8.20
C PHE A 107 -3.55 5.91 -7.36
N ILE A 108 -2.31 6.17 -6.95
CA ILE A 108 -1.96 7.32 -6.10
C ILE A 108 -2.30 8.66 -6.79
N LEU A 109 -1.97 8.78 -8.07
CA LEU A 109 -2.05 10.05 -8.81
C LEU A 109 -3.43 10.31 -9.42
N LEU A 110 -4.18 9.26 -9.80
CA LEU A 110 -5.41 9.41 -10.58
C LEU A 110 -6.66 8.92 -9.87
N HIS A 111 -6.56 8.02 -8.89
CA HIS A 111 -7.75 7.56 -8.17
C HIS A 111 -8.26 8.65 -7.26
N ARG A 112 -9.57 8.92 -7.34
CA ARG A 112 -10.27 9.88 -6.48
C ARG A 112 -11.20 9.13 -5.54
N HIS A 113 -11.14 9.49 -4.27
CA HIS A 113 -12.08 9.06 -3.24
C HIS A 113 -12.77 10.30 -2.67
N ASP A 114 -14.10 10.34 -2.69
CA ASP A 114 -14.90 11.51 -2.26
C ASP A 114 -14.44 12.85 -2.86
N ASN A 115 -14.02 12.82 -4.13
CA ASN A 115 -13.45 13.92 -4.93
C ASN A 115 -12.00 14.32 -4.64
N ASP A 116 -11.31 13.77 -3.65
CA ASP A 116 -9.88 14.03 -3.45
C ASP A 116 -9.03 12.93 -4.05
N THR A 117 -7.89 13.26 -4.66
CA THR A 117 -6.95 12.22 -5.07
C THR A 117 -6.27 11.63 -3.84
N ILE A 118 -5.80 10.38 -3.95
CA ILE A 118 -4.98 9.79 -2.88
C ILE A 118 -3.76 10.68 -2.58
N LEU A 119 -3.16 11.29 -3.60
CA LEU A 119 -2.06 12.23 -3.43
C LEU A 119 -2.47 13.43 -2.57
N ASP A 120 -3.62 14.05 -2.84
CA ASP A 120 -4.12 15.19 -2.06
C ASP A 120 -4.28 14.80 -0.59
N THR A 121 -4.85 13.62 -0.31
CA THR A 121 -4.98 13.08 1.05
C THR A 121 -3.64 12.96 1.77
N LEU A 122 -2.62 12.45 1.08
CA LEU A 122 -1.26 12.30 1.63
C LEU A 122 -0.61 13.66 1.89
N LEU A 123 -0.80 14.63 1.00
CA LEU A 123 -0.30 16.00 1.17
C LEU A 123 -0.97 16.72 2.35
N THR A 124 -2.29 16.56 2.50
CA THR A 124 -3.03 17.11 3.65
C THR A 124 -2.50 16.55 4.97
N ARG A 125 -2.14 15.26 5.03
CA ARG A 125 -1.55 14.63 6.23
C ARG A 125 -0.18 15.19 6.60
N ILE A 126 0.68 15.42 5.60
CA ILE A 126 2.01 15.98 5.84
C ILE A 126 1.88 17.41 6.37
N SER A 127 0.99 18.21 5.79
CA SER A 127 0.77 19.59 6.21
C SER A 127 0.10 19.72 7.58
N SER A 128 -0.77 18.78 7.97
CA SER A 128 -1.41 18.78 9.29
C SER A 128 -0.45 18.38 10.43
N ASN A 129 0.53 17.51 10.17
CA ASN A 129 1.55 17.13 11.15
C ASN A 129 2.68 18.17 11.31
N SER A 130 2.69 19.21 10.48
CA SER A 130 3.70 20.29 10.52
C SER A 130 3.26 21.49 11.38
N ARG A 131 2.12 21.38 12.07
CA ARG A 131 1.52 22.41 12.93
C ARG A 131 1.39 21.90 14.36
#